data_AF-A0A7S4C2U3-F1
#
_entry.id   AF-A0A7S4C2U3-F1
#
_cell.length_a   1.000
_cell.length_b   1.000
_cell.length_c   1.000
_cell.angle_alpha   90.00
_cell.angle_beta   90.00
_cell.angle_gamma   90.00
#
_symmetry.space_group_name_H-M   'P 1'
#
loop_
_entity.id
_entity.type
_entity.pdbx_description
1 polymer ?
#
loop_
_entity_poly.entity_id
_entity_poly.type
_entity_poly.pdbx_seq_one_letter_code
_entity_poly.pdbx_strand_id
1 'polypeptide(L)'
;VTGCFAPCRRQWARYREDAALRKCTVANTPRFVPLISRGKVVSVYDGDSILVAARHARRDPPRLFRVRLAGIDAPEMRGGSKSEKQAAIAARDALRGLLTGKMVSLTQVRLEKYGRVLCDVSLRGVN
;
A
#
# COMPACT_ATOMS: atom_id res chain seq x y z
N VAL A 1 -17.28 -19.92 52.31
CA VAL A 1 -16.04 -19.11 52.16
C VAL A 1 -15.82 -18.84 50.68
N THR A 2 -15.76 -17.57 50.34
CA THR A 2 -15.76 -16.96 49.01
C THR A 2 -14.57 -17.43 48.17
N GLY A 3 -14.85 -18.20 47.11
CA GLY A 3 -13.87 -18.55 46.09
C GLY A 3 -13.49 -17.32 45.28
N CYS A 4 -12.36 -16.70 45.61
CA CYS A 4 -11.76 -15.63 44.81
C CYS A 4 -11.29 -16.21 43.47
N PHE A 5 -12.14 -16.14 42.44
CA PHE A 5 -11.75 -16.31 41.05
C PHE A 5 -10.88 -15.11 40.64
N ALA A 6 -9.57 -15.20 40.87
CA ALA A 6 -8.62 -14.26 40.30
C ALA A 6 -8.52 -14.50 38.77
N PRO A 7 -8.87 -13.53 37.91
CA PRO A 7 -8.78 -13.72 36.47
C PRO A 7 -7.33 -13.96 36.05
N CYS A 8 -7.11 -15.02 35.28
CA CYS A 8 -5.82 -15.48 34.76
C CYS A 8 -5.00 -14.32 34.15
N ARG A 9 -3.68 -14.26 34.38
CA ARG A 9 -2.79 -13.16 33.90
C ARG A 9 -2.93 -12.83 32.40
N ARG A 10 -3.41 -13.76 31.57
CA ARG A 10 -3.71 -13.52 30.14
C ARG A 10 -4.90 -12.59 29.90
N GLN A 11 -5.88 -12.53 30.81
CA GLN A 11 -7.06 -11.64 30.69
C GLN A 11 -6.71 -10.16 30.95
N TRP A 12 -5.67 -9.88 31.76
CA TRP A 12 -5.27 -8.51 32.10
C TRP A 12 -4.55 -7.80 30.95
N ALA A 13 -3.87 -8.54 30.06
CA ALA A 13 -3.18 -7.99 28.89
C ALA A 13 -4.17 -7.42 27.86
N ARG A 14 -5.24 -8.15 27.53
CA ARG A 14 -6.30 -7.68 26.60
C ARG A 14 -7.04 -6.45 27.14
N TYR A 15 -7.28 -6.38 28.46
CA TYR A 15 -7.99 -5.26 29.08
C TYR A 15 -7.20 -3.94 29.07
N ARG A 16 -5.86 -3.99 29.08
CA ARG A 16 -4.99 -2.80 28.95
C ARG A 16 -4.90 -2.26 27.52
N GLU A 17 -4.86 -3.14 26.51
CA GLU A 17 -4.88 -2.72 25.10
C GLU A 17 -6.19 -1.99 24.76
N ASP A 18 -7.33 -2.49 25.25
CA ASP A 18 -8.63 -1.87 25.03
C ASP A 18 -8.72 -0.45 25.63
N ALA A 19 -8.04 -0.17 26.74
CA ALA A 19 -8.03 1.15 27.35
C ALA A 19 -7.30 2.21 26.51
N ALA A 20 -6.27 1.82 25.75
CA ALA A 20 -5.58 2.71 24.82
C ALA A 20 -6.44 2.99 23.59
N LEU A 21 -7.08 1.96 23.03
CA LEU A 21 -8.01 2.09 21.90
C LEU A 21 -9.22 2.97 22.24
N ARG A 22 -9.73 2.90 23.47
CA ARG A 22 -10.84 3.74 23.96
C ARG A 22 -10.51 5.24 24.04
N LYS A 23 -9.23 5.61 24.09
CA LYS A 23 -8.78 7.02 24.14
C LYS A 23 -8.45 7.58 22.76
N CYS A 24 -8.48 6.76 21.71
CA CYS A 24 -8.19 7.19 20.36
C CYS A 24 -9.31 8.10 19.82
N THR A 25 -8.94 9.27 19.30
CA THR A 25 -9.78 10.25 18.62
C THR A 25 -9.14 10.63 17.29
N VAL A 26 -9.90 11.25 16.39
CA VAL A 26 -9.40 11.67 15.06
C VAL A 26 -8.18 12.59 15.16
N ALA A 27 -8.09 13.39 16.24
CA ALA A 27 -6.98 14.30 16.47
C ALA A 27 -5.69 13.62 16.97
N ASN A 28 -5.79 12.50 17.70
CA ASN A 28 -4.64 11.86 18.34
C ASN A 28 -4.14 10.60 17.63
N THR A 29 -4.87 10.13 16.62
CA THR A 29 -4.53 8.91 15.88
C THR A 29 -4.07 9.29 14.47
N PRO A 30 -2.75 9.37 14.21
CA PRO A 30 -2.24 9.70 12.90
C PRO A 30 -2.63 8.62 11.88
N ARG A 31 -2.85 9.03 10.62
CA ARG A 31 -3.14 8.09 9.54
C ARG A 31 -1.94 7.16 9.32
N PHE A 32 -2.25 5.87 9.15
CA PHE A 32 -1.25 4.85 8.93
C PHE A 32 -0.63 4.97 7.53
N VAL A 33 0.58 5.52 7.44
CA VAL A 33 1.38 5.54 6.20
C VAL A 33 2.32 4.34 6.21
N PRO A 34 2.17 3.38 5.29
CA PRO A 34 3.07 2.25 5.24
C PRO A 34 4.46 2.70 4.77
N LEU A 35 5.44 2.65 5.67
CA LEU A 35 6.86 2.74 5.34
C LEU A 35 7.27 1.51 4.52
N ILE A 36 7.24 1.61 3.20
CA ILE A 36 7.69 0.57 2.27
C ILE A 36 8.87 1.11 1.48
N SER A 37 9.99 0.39 1.49
CA SER A 37 11.23 0.82 0.79
C SER A 37 11.49 0.02 -0.48
N ARG A 38 11.15 -1.27 -0.47
CA ARG A 38 11.36 -2.18 -1.60
C ARG A 38 10.22 -3.17 -1.68
N GLY A 39 9.89 -3.59 -2.89
CA GLY A 39 8.85 -4.58 -3.13
C GLY A 39 8.99 -5.25 -4.49
N LYS A 40 8.25 -6.34 -4.66
CA LYS A 40 8.13 -7.04 -5.94
C LYS A 40 6.83 -6.63 -6.61
N VAL A 41 6.89 -6.26 -7.88
CA VAL A 41 5.68 -5.98 -8.65
C VAL A 41 5.00 -7.30 -9.03
N VAL A 42 3.75 -7.45 -8.61
CA VAL A 42 2.94 -8.66 -8.84
C VAL A 42 2.13 -8.50 -10.12
N SER A 43 1.45 -7.37 -10.28
CA SER A 43 0.60 -7.10 -11.44
C SER A 43 0.52 -5.60 -11.73
N VAL A 44 0.15 -5.27 -12.96
CA VAL A 44 -0.07 -3.90 -13.44
C VAL A 44 -1.55 -3.78 -13.84
N TYR A 45 -2.26 -2.84 -13.22
CA TYR A 45 -3.67 -2.60 -13.51
C TYR A 45 -3.82 -1.59 -14.64
N ASP A 46 -3.15 -0.44 -14.49
CA ASP A 46 -3.24 0.71 -15.38
C ASP A 46 -1.82 1.22 -15.70
N GLY A 47 -1.70 2.19 -16.60
CA GLY A 47 -0.40 2.82 -16.90
C GLY A 47 0.20 3.62 -15.74
N ASP A 48 -0.59 3.95 -14.71
CA ASP A 48 -0.17 4.65 -13.49
C ASP A 48 -0.28 3.79 -12.21
N SER A 49 -0.96 2.63 -12.27
CA SER A 49 -1.40 1.89 -11.09
C SER A 49 -0.90 0.45 -11.10
N ILE A 50 -0.10 0.12 -10.08
CA ILE A 50 0.56 -1.18 -9.94
C ILE A 50 0.23 -1.87 -8.61
N LEU A 51 0.37 -3.20 -8.59
CA LEU A 51 0.28 -4.01 -7.39
C LEU A 51 1.67 -4.44 -6.94
N VAL A 52 2.08 -4.00 -5.77
CA VAL A 52 3.39 -4.30 -5.21
C VAL A 52 3.26 -5.13 -3.94
N ALA A 53 3.94 -6.27 -3.90
CA ALA A 53 4.15 -7.02 -2.68
C ALA A 53 5.34 -6.40 -1.93
N ALA A 54 5.07 -5.73 -0.82
CA ALA A 54 6.07 -5.07 0.01
C ALA A 54 5.89 -5.42 1.49
N ARG A 55 6.93 -5.17 2.29
CA ARG A 55 6.89 -5.35 3.75
C ARG A 55 6.93 -3.97 4.40
N HIS A 56 6.01 -3.73 5.33
CA HIS A 56 5.98 -2.49 6.10
C HIS A 56 7.03 -2.49 7.21
N ALA A 57 7.02 -3.51 8.07
CA ALA A 57 8.06 -3.74 9.07
C ALA A 57 8.91 -4.98 8.74
N ARG A 58 10.15 -5.03 9.25
CA ARG A 58 11.06 -6.18 9.07
C ARG A 58 10.47 -7.51 9.54
N ARG A 59 9.55 -7.49 10.51
CA ARG A 59 8.88 -8.67 11.07
C ARG A 59 7.53 -8.98 10.43
N ASP A 60 6.97 -8.06 9.64
CA ASP A 60 5.65 -8.27 9.05
C ASP A 60 5.72 -9.18 7.83
N PRO A 61 4.69 -10.01 7.59
CA PRO A 61 4.54 -10.71 6.33
C PRO A 61 4.39 -9.70 5.18
N PRO A 62 4.88 -10.02 3.97
CA PRO A 62 4.65 -9.17 2.80
C PRO A 62 3.15 -9.03 2.54
N ARG A 63 2.71 -7.81 2.29
CA ARG A 63 1.33 -7.46 1.95
C ARG A 63 1.29 -6.83 0.57
N LEU A 64 0.13 -6.96 -0.06
CA LEU A 64 -0.13 -6.36 -1.37
C LEU A 64 -0.57 -4.91 -1.17
N PHE A 65 0.16 -3.99 -1.81
CA PHE A 65 -0.13 -2.56 -1.82
C PHE A 65 -0.49 -2.15 -3.24
N ARG A 66 -1.62 -1.45 -3.38
CA ARG A 66 -1.97 -0.76 -4.61
C ARG A 66 -1.30 0.60 -4.60
N VAL A 67 -0.42 0.79 -5.57
CA VAL A 67 0.48 1.92 -5.64
C VAL A 67 0.23 2.68 -6.93
N ARG A 68 0.11 3.99 -6.82
CA ARG A 68 0.11 4.92 -7.95
C ARG A 68 1.48 5.53 -8.13
N LEU A 69 1.92 5.56 -9.37
CA LEU A 69 3.18 6.17 -9.79
C LEU A 69 3.03 7.69 -9.74
N ALA A 70 3.87 8.36 -8.95
CA ALA A 70 3.87 9.82 -8.94
C ALA A 70 4.40 10.37 -10.27
N GLY A 71 3.73 11.38 -10.82
CA GLY A 71 4.14 12.05 -12.07
C GLY A 71 3.78 11.32 -13.36
N ILE A 72 3.23 10.11 -13.30
CA ILE A 72 2.70 9.39 -14.46
C ILE A 72 1.19 9.49 -14.44
N ASP A 73 0.64 10.29 -15.35
CA ASP A 73 -0.80 10.34 -15.58
C ASP A 73 -1.12 9.56 -16.87
N ALA A 74 -1.65 8.36 -16.70
CA ALA A 74 -1.97 7.51 -17.83
C ALA A 74 -3.35 7.88 -18.41
N PRO A 75 -3.52 7.88 -19.74
CA PRO A 75 -4.82 8.15 -20.35
C PRO A 75 -5.88 7.16 -19.84
N GLU A 76 -7.06 7.67 -19.50
CA GLU A 76 -8.12 6.82 -18.95
C GLU A 76 -8.63 5.81 -20.01
N MET A 77 -8.64 4.52 -19.66
CA MET A 77 -9.23 3.47 -20.49
C MET A 77 -10.72 3.67 -20.81
N ARG A 78 -11.40 4.56 -20.09
CA ARG A 78 -12.82 4.89 -20.27
C ARG A 78 -13.08 6.12 -21.16
N GLY A 79 -12.04 6.74 -21.72
CA GLY A 79 -12.18 7.85 -22.67
C GLY A 79 -13.07 7.51 -23.87
N GLY A 80 -13.77 8.50 -24.41
CA GLY A 80 -14.71 8.31 -25.52
C GLY A 80 -14.04 7.93 -26.84
N SER A 81 -12.76 8.24 -27.02
CA SER A 81 -12.05 8.04 -28.28
C SER A 81 -11.35 6.67 -28.35
N LYS A 82 -11.36 6.04 -29.54
CA LYS A 82 -10.68 4.74 -29.76
C LYS A 82 -9.15 4.86 -29.64
N SER A 83 -8.59 6.02 -30.03
CA SER A 83 -7.14 6.27 -30.00
C SER A 83 -6.60 6.35 -28.58
N GLU A 84 -7.30 7.01 -27.65
CA GLU A 84 -6.91 7.06 -26.23
C GLU A 84 -6.90 5.67 -25.58
N LYS A 85 -7.90 4.83 -25.90
CA LYS A 85 -7.95 3.46 -25.40
C LYS A 85 -6.75 2.64 -25.88
N GLN A 86 -6.38 2.78 -27.15
CA GLN A 86 -5.23 2.06 -27.69
C GLN A 86 -3.92 2.53 -27.03
N ALA A 87 -3.77 3.83 -26.81
CA ALA A 87 -2.63 4.39 -26.09
C ALA A 87 -2.57 3.90 -24.64
N ALA A 88 -3.71 3.83 -23.94
CA ALA A 88 -3.79 3.31 -22.58
C ALA A 88 -3.40 1.83 -22.50
N ILE A 89 -3.86 1.01 -23.44
CA ILE A 89 -3.49 -0.41 -23.54
C ILE A 89 -1.99 -0.56 -23.80
N ALA A 90 -1.45 0.20 -24.76
CA ALA A 90 -0.03 0.16 -25.09
C ALA A 90 0.86 0.57 -23.90
N ALA A 91 0.48 1.63 -23.18
CA ALA A 91 1.18 2.07 -21.97
C ALA A 91 1.16 0.99 -20.89
N ARG A 92 -0.01 0.39 -20.64
CA ARG A 92 -0.16 -0.70 -19.67
C ARG A 92 0.71 -1.90 -20.04
N ASP A 93 0.69 -2.32 -21.30
CA ASP A 93 1.44 -3.48 -21.76
C ASP A 93 2.96 -3.26 -21.71
N ALA A 94 3.42 -2.07 -22.08
CA ALA A 94 4.81 -1.66 -21.91
C ALA A 94 5.23 -1.73 -20.44
N LEU A 95 4.43 -1.14 -19.54
CA LEU A 95 4.71 -1.13 -18.10
C LEU A 95 4.68 -2.54 -17.50
N ARG A 96 3.76 -3.39 -17.96
CA ARG A 96 3.68 -4.81 -17.59
C ARG A 96 4.95 -5.56 -17.99
N GLY A 97 5.42 -5.44 -19.23
CA GLY A 97 6.66 -6.07 -19.67
C GLY A 97 7.90 -5.57 -18.91
N LEU A 98 7.90 -4.30 -18.52
CA LEU A 98 9.01 -3.69 -17.81
C LEU A 98 9.04 -4.02 -16.32
N LEU A 99 7.90 -4.07 -15.64
CA LEU A 99 7.86 -4.15 -14.18
C LEU A 99 7.45 -5.52 -13.64
N THR A 100 6.63 -6.29 -14.35
CA THR A 100 6.07 -7.55 -13.82
C THR A 100 7.17 -8.51 -13.37
N GLY A 101 7.08 -8.96 -12.12
CA GLY A 101 8.02 -9.91 -11.52
C GLY A 101 9.35 -9.30 -11.08
N LYS A 102 9.61 -8.01 -11.33
CA LYS A 102 10.86 -7.35 -10.94
C LYS A 102 10.79 -6.75 -9.54
N MET A 103 11.95 -6.60 -8.93
CA MET A 103 12.14 -5.89 -7.66
C MET A 103 12.30 -4.41 -7.94
N VAL A 104 11.46 -3.60 -7.31
CA VAL A 104 11.47 -2.13 -7.43
C VAL A 104 11.76 -1.48 -6.09
N SER A 105 12.37 -0.29 -6.14
CA SER A 105 12.53 0.56 -4.97
C SER A 105 11.42 1.60 -4.96
N LEU A 106 10.77 1.77 -3.82
CA LEU A 106 9.69 2.73 -3.62
C LEU A 106 10.24 3.89 -2.79
N THR A 107 10.06 5.11 -3.28
CA THR A 107 10.47 6.34 -2.57
C THR A 107 9.32 7.33 -2.50
N GLN A 108 9.40 8.29 -1.57
CA GLN A 108 8.36 9.31 -1.35
C GLN A 108 6.95 8.72 -1.17
N VAL A 109 6.83 7.67 -0.35
CA VAL A 109 5.54 7.01 -0.08
C VAL A 109 4.61 7.96 0.67
N ARG A 110 3.54 8.38 -0.02
CA ARG A 110 2.51 9.29 0.48
C ARG A 110 1.14 8.61 0.44
N LEU A 111 0.27 8.98 1.36
CA LEU A 111 -1.13 8.58 1.28
C LEU A 111 -1.93 9.64 0.53
N GLU A 112 -2.71 9.20 -0.43
CA GLU A 112 -3.76 9.98 -1.06
C GLU A 112 -4.98 10.07 -0.14
N LYS A 113 -5.86 11.04 -0.38
CA LYS A 113 -7.10 11.30 0.37
C LYS A 113 -7.99 10.06 0.55
N TYR A 114 -7.91 9.11 -0.39
CA TYR A 114 -8.71 7.89 -0.42
C TYR A 114 -7.95 6.63 0.05
N GLY A 115 -6.82 6.79 0.75
CA GLY A 115 -6.04 5.65 1.25
C GLY A 115 -5.25 4.91 0.17
N ARG A 116 -5.11 5.51 -1.02
CA ARG A 116 -4.19 5.02 -2.05
C ARG A 116 -2.77 5.41 -1.67
N VAL A 117 -1.81 4.58 -2.04
CA VAL A 117 -0.40 4.89 -1.85
C VAL A 117 0.12 5.53 -3.12
N LEU A 118 0.59 6.77 -3.04
CA LEU A 118 1.32 7.45 -4.10
C LEU A 118 2.81 7.30 -3.81
N CYS A 119 3.61 6.85 -4.77
CA CYS A 119 5.06 6.83 -4.60
C CYS A 119 5.80 6.86 -5.94
N ASP A 120 7.07 7.22 -5.86
CA ASP A 120 8.02 7.11 -6.96
C ASP A 120 8.60 5.69 -6.98
N VAL A 121 8.65 5.09 -8.16
CA VAL A 121 9.08 3.70 -8.36
C VAL A 121 10.29 3.67 -9.27
N SER A 122 11.42 3.24 -8.73
CA SER A 122 12.66 3.16 -9.51
C SER A 122 13.11 1.72 -9.71
N LEU A 123 13.42 1.37 -10.96
CA LEU A 123 13.98 0.09 -11.36
C LEU A 123 15.49 0.25 -11.56
N ARG A 124 16.31 -0.36 -10.69
CA ARG A 124 17.78 -0.34 -10.80
C ARG A 124 18.40 1.07 -10.92
N GLY A 125 17.76 2.10 -10.36
CA GLY A 125 18.22 3.49 -10.43
C GLY A 125 17.68 4.29 -11.62
N VAL A 126 16.82 3.68 -12.44
CA VAL A 126 16.05 4.38 -13.48
C VAL A 126 14.65 4.63 -12.94
N ASN A 127 14.17 5.88 -13.01
CA ASN A 127 12.82 6.30 -12.61
C ASN A 127 11.92 6.33 -13.84
#